data_AF-A0A530HD31-F1
#
_entry.id   AF-A0A530HD31-F1
#
_cell.length_a   1.000
_cell.length_b   1.000
_cell.length_c   1.000
_cell.angle_alpha   90.00
_cell.angle_beta   90.00
_cell.angle_gamma   90.00
#
_symmetry.space_group_name_H-M   'P 1'
#
loop_
_entity.id
_entity.type
_entity.pdbx_description
1 polymer ?
#
loop_
_entity_poly.entity_id
_entity_poly.type
_entity_poly.pdbx_seq_one_letter_code
_entity_poly.pdbx_strand_id
1 'polypeptide(L)'
;MELTIAAGLASSALLFSNLASILLAASRLKRRHVIAPPVGAQPVSIIVPSRGVEPFTQETLQRAFSLDWPRYELIFCVAHAEDPVVRLIDAAI
;
A
#
# COMPACT_ATOMS: atom_id res chain seq x y z
N MET A 1 18.35 17.20 -35.72
CA MET A 1 18.15 15.77 -36.03
C MET A 1 19.02 14.89 -35.12
N GLU A 2 20.32 15.14 -35.03
CA GLU A 2 21.22 14.39 -34.11
C GLU A 2 20.81 14.48 -32.63
N LEU A 3 20.56 15.68 -32.10
CA LEU A 3 20.21 15.86 -30.68
C LEU A 3 18.87 15.19 -30.31
N THR A 4 17.90 15.21 -31.24
CA THR A 4 16.60 14.56 -31.06
C THR A 4 16.72 13.03 -31.08
N ILE A 5 17.59 12.48 -31.93
CA ILE A 5 17.87 11.04 -31.96
C ILE A 5 18.58 10.62 -30.67
N ALA A 6 19.61 11.37 -30.26
CA ALA A 6 20.33 11.11 -29.01
C ALA A 6 19.41 11.18 -27.78
N ALA A 7 18.55 12.20 -27.68
CA ALA A 7 17.58 12.32 -26.60
C ALA A 7 16.53 11.20 -26.62
N GLY A 8 16.08 10.78 -27.82
CA GLY A 8 15.17 9.65 -27.99
C GLY A 8 15.78 8.32 -27.54
N LEU A 9 17.03 8.06 -27.91
CA LEU A 9 17.78 6.87 -27.46
C LEU A 9 17.99 6.88 -25.95
N ALA A 10 18.40 8.02 -25.38
CA ALA A 10 18.58 8.16 -23.93
C ALA A 10 17.27 7.94 -23.17
N SER A 11 16.17 8.56 -23.62
CA SER A 11 14.85 8.39 -23.00
C SER A 11 14.36 6.94 -23.10
N SER A 12 14.59 6.29 -24.24
CA SER A 12 14.24 4.88 -24.43
C SER A 12 15.03 3.99 -23.47
N ALA A 13 16.35 4.20 -23.35
CA ALA A 13 17.19 3.45 -22.43
C ALA A 13 16.73 3.60 -20.97
N LEU A 14 16.35 4.81 -20.55
CA LEU A 14 15.80 5.06 -19.21
C LEU A 14 14.47 4.34 -18.99
N LEU A 15 13.56 4.37 -19.97
CA LEU A 15 12.29 3.65 -19.90
C LEU A 15 12.49 2.14 -19.80
N PHE A 16 13.40 1.58 -20.62
CA PHE A 16 13.73 0.16 -20.57
C PHE A 16 14.36 -0.24 -19.23
N SER A 17 15.27 0.59 -18.70
CA SER A 17 15.87 0.34 -17.38
C SER A 17 14.82 0.37 -16.27
N ASN A 18 13.93 1.37 -16.27
CA ASN A 18 12.86 1.46 -15.29
C ASN A 18 11.90 0.26 -15.38
N LEU A 19 11.50 -0.14 -16.60
CA LEU A 19 10.64 -1.29 -16.82
C LEU A 19 11.31 -2.60 -16.36
N ALA A 20 12.58 -2.80 -16.69
CA ALA A 20 13.34 -3.97 -16.25
C ALA A 20 13.43 -4.04 -14.72
N SER A 21 13.67 -2.90 -14.05
CA SER A 21 13.68 -2.79 -12.59
C SER A 21 12.32 -3.16 -11.98
N ILE A 22 11.22 -2.65 -12.54
CA ILE A 22 9.85 -2.98 -12.09
C ILE A 22 9.57 -4.47 -12.27
N LEU A 23 9.91 -5.06 -13.42
CA LEU A 23 9.69 -6.48 -13.68
C LEU A 23 10.52 -7.38 -12.76
N LEU A 24 11.79 -7.02 -12.51
CA LEU A 24 12.64 -7.74 -11.57
C LEU A 24 12.10 -7.65 -10.15
N ALA A 25 11.68 -6.47 -9.70
CA ALA A 25 11.05 -6.30 -8.38
C ALA A 25 9.75 -7.12 -8.28
N ALA A 26 8.88 -7.04 -9.30
CA ALA A 26 7.62 -7.77 -9.35
C ALA A 26 7.83 -9.29 -9.34
N SER A 27 8.86 -9.80 -10.02
CA SER A 27 9.21 -11.24 -10.02
C SER A 27 9.62 -11.77 -8.64
N ARG A 28 10.10 -10.88 -7.76
CA ARG A 28 10.49 -11.22 -6.38
C ARG A 28 9.37 -11.09 -5.37
N LEU A 29 8.24 -10.47 -5.73
CA LEU A 29 7.09 -10.35 -4.84
C LEU A 29 6.49 -11.74 -4.61
N LYS A 30 6.47 -12.15 -3.33
CA LYS A 30 5.77 -13.38 -2.95
C LYS A 30 4.26 -13.16 -3.10
N ARG A 31 3.55 -14.14 -3.66
CA ARG A 31 2.08 -14.14 -3.62
C ARG A 31 1.64 -14.06 -2.16
N ARG A 32 0.56 -13.30 -1.90
CA ARG A 32 -0.11 -13.34 -0.60
C ARG A 32 -0.47 -14.80 -0.32
N HIS A 33 0.10 -15.34 0.74
CA HIS A 33 -0.31 -16.61 1.31
C HIS A 33 -1.06 -16.28 2.60
N VAL A 34 -2.26 -16.85 2.75
CA VAL A 34 -3.01 -16.72 4.01
C VAL A 34 -2.22 -17.48 5.07
N ILE A 35 -1.77 -16.77 6.09
CA ILE A 35 -1.09 -17.38 7.23
C ILE A 35 -2.17 -17.68 8.26
N ALA A 36 -2.39 -18.96 8.55
CA ALA A 36 -3.33 -19.33 9.61
C ALA A 36 -2.85 -18.75 10.94
N PRO A 37 -3.74 -18.11 11.72
CA PRO A 37 -3.36 -17.60 13.03
C PRO A 37 -2.93 -18.76 13.94
N PRO A 38 -1.99 -18.52 14.87
CA PRO A 38 -1.55 -19.54 15.80
C PRO A 38 -2.69 -20.03 16.68
N VAL A 39 -2.63 -21.30 17.10
CA VAL A 39 -3.59 -21.85 18.06
C VAL A 39 -3.53 -21.02 19.35
N GLY A 40 -4.67 -20.50 19.79
CA GLY A 40 -4.75 -19.64 20.97
C GLY A 40 -4.36 -18.17 20.72
N ALA A 41 -4.39 -17.71 19.47
CA ALA A 41 -4.19 -16.30 19.11
C ALA A 41 -5.02 -15.37 20.00
N GLN A 42 -4.33 -14.47 20.70
CA GLN A 42 -4.95 -13.50 21.59
C GLN A 42 -5.55 -12.33 20.80
N PRO A 43 -6.60 -11.67 21.33
CA PRO A 43 -7.10 -10.43 20.75
C PRO A 43 -6.02 -9.35 20.75
N VAL A 44 -5.93 -8.56 19.68
CA VAL A 44 -4.94 -7.48 19.58
C VAL A 44 -5.58 -6.15 19.19
N SER A 45 -5.01 -5.06 19.66
CA SER A 45 -5.39 -3.71 19.27
C SER A 45 -4.34 -3.13 18.34
N ILE A 46 -4.73 -2.68 17.16
CA ILE A 46 -3.84 -2.12 16.15
C ILE A 46 -4.06 -0.61 16.09
N ILE A 47 -3.01 0.14 16.45
CA ILE A 47 -3.02 1.60 16.37
C ILE A 47 -2.61 2.01 14.96
N VAL A 48 -3.49 2.73 14.26
CA VAL A 48 -3.29 3.18 12.87
C VAL A 48 -3.20 4.71 12.84
N PRO A 49 -1.99 5.28 12.91
CA PRO A 49 -1.81 6.72 12.75
C PRO A 49 -2.20 7.12 11.33
N SER A 50 -3.12 8.09 11.21
CA SER A 50 -3.72 8.47 9.93
C SER A 50 -3.70 9.99 9.78
N ARG A 51 -3.17 10.47 8.65
CA ARG A 51 -3.12 11.90 8.32
C ARG A 51 -3.11 12.10 6.82
N GLY A 52 -4.06 12.85 6.31
CA GLY A 52 -4.20 13.10 4.87
C GLY A 52 -4.53 11.84 4.07
N VAL A 53 -4.63 12.02 2.75
CA VAL A 53 -4.84 10.92 1.80
C VAL A 53 -3.55 10.68 1.03
N GLU A 54 -3.09 9.44 1.05
CA GLU A 54 -1.90 8.95 0.36
C GLU A 54 -2.33 8.10 -0.86
N PRO A 55 -1.43 7.85 -1.83
CA PRO A 55 -1.76 7.14 -3.07
C PRO A 55 -2.43 5.76 -2.90
N PHE A 56 -2.26 5.10 -1.75
CA PHE A 56 -2.80 3.76 -1.47
C PHE A 56 -3.61 3.70 -0.17
N THR A 57 -4.17 4.83 0.29
CA THR A 57 -4.93 4.87 1.55
C THR A 57 -6.12 3.92 1.51
N GLN A 58 -6.87 3.88 0.41
CA GLN A 58 -8.06 3.04 0.31
C GLN A 58 -7.70 1.54 0.37
N GLU A 59 -6.67 1.12 -0.38
CA GLU A 59 -6.18 -0.25 -0.37
C GLU A 59 -5.64 -0.62 1.01
N THR A 60 -4.94 0.30 1.67
CA THR A 60 -4.41 0.09 3.03
C THR A 60 -5.55 -0.10 4.03
N LEU A 61 -6.60 0.72 3.97
CA LEU A 61 -7.79 0.57 4.81
C LEU A 61 -8.50 -0.77 4.55
N GLN A 62 -8.78 -1.09 3.29
CA GLN A 62 -9.38 -2.38 2.92
C GLN A 62 -8.56 -3.58 3.44
N ARG A 63 -7.23 -3.48 3.44
CA ARG A 63 -6.35 -4.51 4.00
C ARG A 63 -6.38 -4.55 5.52
N ALA A 64 -6.45 -3.41 6.19
CA ALA A 64 -6.55 -3.34 7.64
C ALA A 64 -7.81 -4.03 8.16
N PHE A 65 -8.95 -3.90 7.46
CA PHE A 65 -10.22 -4.57 7.82
C PHE A 65 -10.31 -6.04 7.38
N SER A 66 -9.36 -6.54 6.57
CA SER A 66 -9.33 -7.91 6.06
C SER A 66 -8.05 -8.67 6.44
N LEU A 67 -7.55 -8.40 7.65
CA LEU A 67 -6.45 -9.16 8.24
C LEU A 67 -6.89 -10.58 8.58
N ASP A 68 -5.99 -11.54 8.38
CA ASP A 68 -6.22 -12.96 8.65
C ASP A 68 -6.14 -13.30 10.16
N TRP A 69 -6.14 -12.29 11.04
CA TRP A 69 -6.11 -12.44 12.50
C TRP A 69 -7.54 -12.57 13.06
N PRO A 70 -7.80 -13.52 13.98
CA PRO A 70 -9.17 -13.92 14.31
C PRO A 70 -9.94 -12.87 15.09
N ARG A 71 -9.27 -12.08 15.93
CA ARG A 71 -9.87 -11.01 16.75
C ARG A 71 -8.91 -9.85 16.88
N TYR A 72 -9.25 -8.73 16.27
CA TYR A 72 -8.50 -7.50 16.43
C TYR A 72 -9.43 -6.30 16.38
N GLU A 73 -8.96 -5.19 16.94
CA GLU A 73 -9.59 -3.88 16.78
C GLU A 73 -8.61 -2.93 16.09
N LEU A 74 -9.16 -1.99 15.33
CA LEU A 74 -8.42 -0.92 14.67
C LEU A 74 -8.73 0.39 15.39
N ILE A 75 -7.69 1.10 15.84
CA ILE A 75 -7.79 2.40 16.49
C ILE A 75 -7.14 3.42 15.57
N PHE A 76 -7.95 4.17 14.83
CA PHE A 76 -7.46 5.22 13.93
C PHE A 76 -7.14 6.49 14.72
N CYS A 77 -5.87 6.90 14.72
CA CYS A 77 -5.43 8.14 15.34
C CYS A 77 -5.35 9.23 14.29
N VAL A 78 -6.38 10.07 14.22
CA VAL A 78 -6.46 11.20 13.31
C VAL A 78 -6.12 12.49 14.04
N ALA A 79 -5.30 13.35 13.43
CA ALA A 79 -4.83 14.58 14.08
C ALA A 79 -5.97 15.60 14.33
N HIS A 80 -6.89 15.75 13.38
CA HIS A 80 -8.02 16.69 13.44
C HIS A 80 -9.26 16.06 12.79
N ALA A 81 -10.47 16.46 13.23
CA ALA A 81 -11.73 15.85 12.77
C ALA A 81 -12.02 16.08 11.28
N GLU A 82 -11.48 17.15 10.70
CA GLU A 82 -11.68 17.55 9.32
C GLU A 82 -10.64 16.96 8.35
N ASP A 83 -9.73 16.11 8.85
CA ASP A 83 -8.73 15.47 8.01
C ASP A 83 -9.42 14.65 6.89
N PRO A 84 -9.03 14.82 5.61
CA PRO A 84 -9.68 14.13 4.50
C PRO A 84 -9.63 12.59 4.62
N VAL A 85 -8.70 12.03 5.40
CA VAL A 85 -8.64 10.58 5.67
C VAL A 85 -9.88 10.06 6.40
N VAL A 86 -10.53 10.89 7.22
CA VAL A 86 -11.71 10.50 8.02
C VAL A 86 -12.82 10.00 7.11
N ARG A 87 -13.07 10.71 6.00
CA ARG A 87 -14.09 10.30 5.02
C ARG A 87 -13.81 8.94 4.39
N LEU A 88 -12.54 8.58 4.21
CA LEU A 88 -12.16 7.27 3.67
C LEU A 88 -12.27 6.17 4.73
N ILE A 89 -11.93 6.48 5.98
CA ILE A 89 -12.12 5.55 7.11
C ILE A 89 -13.61 5.26 7.29
N ASP A 90 -14.46 6.28 7.36
CA ASP A 90 -15.90 6.12 7.52
C ASP A 90 -16.54 5.34 6.37
N ALA A 91 -16.05 5.52 5.14
CA ALA A 91 -16.54 4.78 3.98
C ALA A 91 -16.05 3.32 3.93
N ALA A 92 -15.04 2.95 4.73
CA ALA A 92 -14.46 1.61 4.78
C ALA A 92 -15.01 0.73 5.92
N ILE A 93 -15.78 1.32 6.84
CA ILE A 93 -16.52 0.63 7.92
C ILE A 93 -17.85 0.11 7.37
#